data_AF-A0A7R9BDL0-F1
#
_entry.id   AF-A0A7R9BDL0-F1
#
_cell.length_a   1.000
_cell.length_b   1.000
_cell.length_c   1.000
_cell.angle_alpha   90.00
_cell.angle_beta   90.00
_cell.angle_gamma   90.00
#
_symmetry.space_group_name_H-M   'P 1'
#
loop_
_entity.id
_entity.type
_entity.pdbx_description
1 polymer ?
#
loop_
_entity_poly.entity_id
_entity_poly.type
_entity_poly.pdbx_seq_one_letter_code
_entity_poly.pdbx_strand_id
1 'polypeptide(L)'
;MYFASKQSLRVLTEGLRRELVQLNSKIRVTGISPGLVDTLEDTASPEERELIQGKPSLQSEDVAQALIFALSAPSHVQIHELTIRPVGEQCEGPNRSVYHIHKQM
;
A
#
# COMPACT_ATOMS: atom_id res chain seq x y z
N MET A 1 -6.01 5.50 15.32
CA MET A 1 -6.70 4.22 15.01
C MET A 1 -6.46 3.74 13.59
N TYR A 2 -6.37 4.62 12.58
CA TYR A 2 -6.11 4.24 11.17
C TYR A 2 -4.80 3.45 10.94
N PHE A 3 -3.69 3.90 11.52
CA PHE A 3 -2.40 3.20 11.34
C PHE A 3 -2.44 1.75 11.83
N ALA A 4 -2.99 1.53 13.03
CA ALA A 4 -3.13 0.20 13.60
C ALA A 4 -4.00 -0.71 12.70
N SER A 5 -5.15 -0.22 12.23
CA SER A 5 -6.02 -1.03 11.35
C SER A 5 -5.35 -1.37 10.02
N LYS A 6 -4.64 -0.42 9.40
CA LYS A 6 -3.91 -0.68 8.14
C LYS A 6 -2.73 -1.63 8.32
N GLN A 7 -2.04 -1.59 9.46
CA GLN A 7 -1.02 -2.59 9.78
C GLN A 7 -1.61 -3.98 10.07
N SER A 8 -2.72 -4.04 10.80
CA SER A 8 -3.43 -5.30 11.02
C SER A 8 -3.89 -5.93 9.70
N LEU A 9 -4.36 -5.13 8.73
CA LEU A 9 -4.71 -5.64 7.40
C LEU A 9 -3.53 -6.33 6.71
N ARG A 10 -2.31 -5.79 6.78
CA ARG A 10 -1.12 -6.44 6.21
C ARG A 10 -0.87 -7.81 6.82
N VAL A 11 -0.97 -7.91 8.14
CA VAL A 11 -0.80 -9.18 8.87
C VAL A 11 -1.87 -10.19 8.47
N LEU A 12 -3.13 -9.75 8.39
CA LEU A 12 -4.25 -10.61 7.99
C LEU A 12 -4.11 -11.11 6.55
N THR A 13 -3.72 -10.22 5.63
CA THR A 13 -3.48 -10.57 4.22
C THR A 13 -2.38 -11.62 4.08
N GLU A 14 -1.28 -11.47 4.81
CA GLU A 14 -0.19 -12.45 4.81
C GLU A 14 -0.60 -13.79 5.47
N GLY A 15 -1.38 -13.74 6.54
CA GLY A 15 -1.96 -14.92 7.19
C GLY A 15 -2.84 -15.73 6.24
N LEU A 16 -3.82 -15.07 5.61
CA LEU A 16 -4.73 -15.69 4.64
C LEU A 16 -3.97 -16.32 3.46
N ARG A 17 -2.95 -15.62 2.95
CA ARG A 17 -2.11 -16.13 1.87
C ARG A 17 -1.40 -17.43 2.26
N ARG A 18 -0.88 -17.52 3.49
CA ARG A 18 -0.23 -18.73 4.01
C ARG A 18 -1.22 -19.88 4.16
N GLU A 19 -2.42 -19.61 4.65
CA GLU A 19 -3.48 -20.62 4.77
C GLU A 19 -3.87 -21.19 3.40
N LEU A 20 -4.02 -20.34 2.37
CA LEU A 20 -4.33 -20.78 1.01
C LEU A 20 -3.23 -21.65 0.39
N VAL A 21 -1.97 -21.35 0.68
CA VAL A 21 -0.83 -22.19 0.27
C VAL A 21 -0.88 -23.56 0.96
N GLN A 22 -1.19 -23.61 2.26
CA GLN A 22 -1.34 -24.88 2.99
C GLN A 22 -2.48 -25.74 2.43
N LEU A 23 -3.54 -25.11 1.93
CA LEU A 23 -4.67 -25.77 1.27
C LEU A 23 -4.40 -26.14 -0.19
N ASN A 24 -3.20 -25.91 -0.72
CA ASN A 24 -2.85 -26.08 -2.14
C ASN A 24 -3.81 -25.33 -3.09
N SER A 25 -4.34 -24.20 -2.64
CA SER A 25 -5.24 -23.37 -3.43
C SER A 25 -4.46 -22.55 -4.46
N LYS A 26 -5.08 -22.31 -5.62
CA LYS A 26 -4.56 -21.42 -6.68
C LYS A 26 -5.08 -19.99 -6.56
N ILE A 27 -5.79 -19.66 -5.48
CA ILE A 27 -6.29 -18.31 -5.22
C ILE A 27 -5.09 -17.41 -4.88
N ARG A 28 -5.00 -16.26 -5.54
CA ARG A 28 -3.98 -15.25 -5.27
C ARG A 28 -4.51 -14.20 -4.31
N VAL A 29 -3.66 -13.75 -3.40
CA VAL A 29 -3.96 -12.66 -2.46
C VAL A 29 -2.90 -11.59 -2.62
N THR A 30 -3.35 -10.34 -2.80
CA THR A 30 -2.49 -9.17 -2.98
C THR A 30 -2.97 -8.03 -2.09
N GLY A 31 -2.07 -7.46 -1.29
CA GLY A 31 -2.31 -6.21 -0.57
C GLY A 31 -1.93 -5.00 -1.43
N ILE A 32 -2.79 -3.98 -1.51
CA ILE A 32 -2.50 -2.71 -2.17
C ILE A 32 -2.41 -1.61 -1.11
N SER A 33 -1.24 -0.96 -1.04
CA SER A 33 -0.85 0.00 -0.01
C SER A 33 -0.52 1.36 -0.67
N PRO A 34 -1.52 2.18 -1.03
CA PRO A 34 -1.26 3.49 -1.60
C PRO A 34 -0.80 4.51 -0.55
N GLY A 35 -0.07 5.53 -1.02
CA GLY A 35 0.23 6.76 -0.29
C GLY A 35 -0.94 7.74 -0.30
N LEU A 36 -0.64 9.03 -0.31
CA LEU A 36 -1.67 10.07 -0.45
C LEU A 36 -2.33 9.95 -1.83
N VAL A 37 -3.65 9.81 -1.86
CA VAL A 37 -4.46 9.76 -3.09
C VAL A 37 -5.47 10.89 -3.03
N ASP A 38 -5.60 11.62 -4.12
CA ASP A 38 -6.62 12.64 -4.29
C ASP A 38 -7.96 11.98 -4.64
N THR A 39 -8.73 11.65 -3.60
CA THR A 39 -10.08 11.10 -3.73
C THR A 39 -11.14 12.05 -3.13
N LEU A 40 -10.77 13.32 -2.90
CA LEU A 40 -11.48 14.23 -1.98
C LEU A 40 -12.44 15.19 -2.68
N GLU A 41 -13.06 14.77 -3.79
CA GLU A 41 -13.96 15.66 -4.49
C GLU A 41 -15.23 16.00 -3.68
N ASP A 42 -15.72 15.14 -2.77
CA ASP A 42 -17.02 15.41 -2.10
C ASP A 42 -17.16 15.13 -0.59
N THR A 43 -16.18 14.53 0.11
CA THR A 43 -16.37 14.11 1.52
C THR A 43 -15.41 14.70 2.54
N ALA A 44 -14.39 15.45 2.12
CA ALA A 44 -13.43 16.06 3.04
C ALA A 44 -13.95 17.36 3.64
N SER A 45 -13.70 17.55 4.92
CA SER A 45 -13.84 18.86 5.56
C SER A 45 -12.89 19.89 4.92
N PRO A 46 -13.21 21.19 4.97
CA PRO A 46 -12.33 22.25 4.47
C PRO A 46 -10.91 22.19 5.05
N GLU A 47 -10.77 21.79 6.32
CA GLU A 47 -9.49 21.65 7.03
C GLU A 47 -8.63 20.50 6.46
N GLU A 48 -9.26 19.37 6.11
CA GLU A 48 -8.56 18.24 5.48
C GLU A 48 -8.07 18.58 4.07
N ARG A 49 -8.84 19.38 3.33
CA ARG A 49 -8.43 19.87 2.01
C ARG A 49 -7.20 20.76 2.11
N GLU A 50 -7.15 21.68 3.07
CA GLU A 50 -5.99 22.57 3.28
C GLU A 50 -4.73 21.78 3.67
N LEU A 51 -4.86 20.72 4.46
CA LEU A 51 -3.74 19.84 4.85
C LEU A 51 -3.16 19.01 3.70
N ILE A 52 -3.90 18.85 2.61
CA ILE A 52 -3.54 18.02 1.45
C ILE A 52 -3.13 18.89 0.25
N GLN A 53 -3.62 20.13 0.18
CA GLN A 53 -3.26 21.10 -0.84
C GLN A 53 -1.74 21.30 -0.94
N GLY A 54 -1.22 21.21 -2.16
CA GLY A 54 0.21 21.39 -2.45
C GLY A 54 1.11 20.20 -2.13
N LYS A 55 0.57 19.09 -1.61
CA LYS A 55 1.34 17.85 -1.43
C LYS A 55 1.27 16.99 -2.69
N PRO A 56 2.37 16.31 -3.08
CA PRO A 56 2.30 15.29 -4.12
C PRO A 56 1.27 14.22 -3.75
N SER A 57 0.31 13.99 -4.64
CA SER A 57 -0.77 13.01 -4.47
C SER A 57 -0.87 12.12 -5.70
N LEU A 58 -1.33 10.89 -5.49
CA LEU A 58 -1.75 9.99 -6.57
C LEU A 58 -3.15 10.36 -7.02
N GLN A 59 -3.47 10.04 -8.27
CA GLN A 59 -4.84 10.06 -8.77
C GLN A 59 -5.51 8.71 -8.54
N SER A 60 -6.85 8.68 -8.58
CA SER A 60 -7.61 7.43 -8.40
C SER A 60 -7.27 6.40 -9.48
N GLU A 61 -6.95 6.88 -10.69
CA GLU A 61 -6.53 6.12 -11.84
C GLU A 61 -5.20 5.38 -11.59
N ASP A 62 -4.28 5.96 -10.81
CA ASP A 62 -3.01 5.33 -10.48
C ASP A 62 -3.22 4.07 -9.63
N VAL A 63 -4.18 4.12 -8.69
CA VAL A 63 -4.57 2.96 -7.87
C VAL A 63 -5.27 1.91 -8.72
N ALA A 64 -6.13 2.33 -9.65
CA ALA A 64 -6.78 1.42 -10.59
C ALA A 64 -5.76 0.72 -11.51
N GLN A 65 -4.76 1.44 -11.99
CA GLN A 65 -3.69 0.89 -12.83
C GLN A 65 -2.83 -0.12 -12.06
N ALA A 66 -2.55 0.14 -10.79
CA ALA A 66 -1.89 -0.80 -9.90
C ALA A 66 -2.70 -2.10 -9.70
N LEU A 67 -4.03 -2.00 -9.58
CA LEU A 67 -4.90 -3.16 -9.51
C LEU A 67 -4.87 -3.96 -10.82
N ILE A 68 -4.96 -3.30 -11.97
CA ILE A 68 -4.86 -3.94 -13.29
C ILE A 68 -3.51 -4.66 -13.42
N PHE A 69 -2.42 -4.02 -13.01
CA PHE A 69 -1.09 -4.63 -12.99
C PHE A 69 -1.08 -5.91 -12.16
N ALA A 70 -1.61 -5.86 -10.92
CA ALA A 70 -1.67 -7.02 -10.04
C ALA A 70 -2.47 -8.19 -10.65
N LEU A 71 -3.60 -7.88 -11.30
CA LEU A 71 -4.46 -8.88 -11.94
C LEU A 71 -3.85 -9.45 -13.23
N SER A 72 -3.14 -8.60 -14.00
CA SER A 72 -2.53 -8.96 -15.29
C SER A 72 -1.38 -9.96 -15.19
N ALA A 73 -0.80 -10.11 -14.00
CA ALA A 73 0.24 -11.10 -13.76
C ALA A 73 -0.26 -12.51 -14.11
N PRO A 74 0.59 -13.38 -14.70
CA PRO A 74 0.21 -14.76 -15.01
C PRO A 74 -0.31 -15.53 -13.79
N SER A 75 -1.11 -16.57 -14.00
CA SER A 75 -1.76 -17.33 -12.91
C SER A 75 -0.79 -18.01 -11.94
N HIS A 76 0.45 -18.28 -12.37
CA HIS A 76 1.51 -18.84 -11.52
C HIS A 76 2.32 -17.77 -10.77
N VAL A 77 2.06 -16.48 -11.03
CA VAL A 77 2.74 -15.35 -10.39
C VAL A 77 1.81 -14.75 -9.35
N GLN A 78 2.33 -14.61 -8.13
CA GLN A 78 1.66 -13.97 -7.02
C GLN A 78 2.39 -12.69 -6.61
N ILE A 79 1.70 -11.56 -6.71
CA ILE A 79 2.16 -10.28 -6.17
C ILE A 79 1.65 -10.19 -4.74
N HIS A 80 2.54 -10.21 -3.76
CA HIS A 80 2.16 -10.25 -2.33
C HIS A 80 1.67 -8.88 -1.86
N GLU A 81 2.43 -7.85 -2.15
CA GLU A 81 2.12 -6.48 -1.75
C GLU A 81 2.58 -5.50 -2.84
N LEU A 82 1.77 -4.48 -3.08
CA LEU A 82 2.07 -3.39 -3.98
C LEU A 82 1.91 -2.07 -3.21
N THR A 83 3.02 -1.38 -3.00
CA THR A 83 3.04 -0.04 -2.38
C THR A 83 3.29 1.00 -3.45
N ILE A 84 2.36 1.94 -3.62
CA ILE A 84 2.46 3.05 -4.59
C ILE A 84 2.46 4.37 -3.85
N ARG A 85 3.32 5.28 -4.28
CA ARG A 85 3.60 6.56 -3.62
C ARG A 85 3.79 7.63 -4.70
N PRO A 86 3.24 8.84 -4.53
CA PRO A 86 3.52 9.94 -5.44
C PRO A 86 5.00 10.33 -5.39
N VAL A 87 5.54 10.68 -6.54
CA VAL A 87 6.93 11.14 -6.64
C VAL A 87 7.09 12.45 -5.89
N GLY A 88 8.11 12.53 -5.03
CA GLY A 88 8.34 13.71 -4.18
C GLY A 88 7.69 13.62 -2.79
N GLU A 89 6.96 12.55 -2.47
CA GLU A 89 6.55 12.27 -1.09
C GLU A 89 7.78 12.08 -0.21
N GLN A 90 7.95 12.93 0.80
CA GLN A 90 8.98 12.73 1.81
C GLN A 90 8.52 11.62 2.75
N CYS A 91 9.17 10.45 2.68
CA CYS A 91 8.99 9.40 3.68
C CYS A 91 9.46 9.92 5.04
N GLU A 92 8.53 10.26 5.93
CA GLU A 92 8.79 10.29 7.37
C GLU A 92 8.93 8.85 7.89
N GLY A 93 10.01 8.19 7.50
CA GLY A 93 10.47 6.97 8.17
C GLY A 93 11.11 7.34 9.51
N PRO A 94 11.10 6.44 10.52
CA PRO A 94 11.90 6.66 11.71
C PRO A 94 13.36 6.72 11.27
N ASN A 95 13.97 7.90 11.44
CA ASN A 95 15.39 8.22 11.33
C ASN A 95 16.25 7.27 10.45
N ARG A 96 16.70 7.75 9.29
CA ARG A 96 17.56 7.04 8.32
C ARG A 96 18.87 6.45 8.90
N SER A 97 19.23 6.68 10.17
CA SER A 97 20.39 6.06 10.81
C SER A 97 20.20 4.57 11.20
N VAL A 98 18.96 4.09 11.37
CA VAL A 98 18.73 2.74 11.94
C VAL A 98 18.94 1.62 10.91
N TYR A 99 18.71 1.87 9.62
CA TYR A 99 18.85 0.85 8.56
C TYR A 99 20.31 0.51 8.21
N HIS A 100 21.29 1.32 8.63
CA HIS A 100 22.71 0.97 8.46
C HIS A 100 23.19 -0.08 9.47
N ILE A 101 22.45 -0.32 10.56
CA ILE A 101 22.90 -1.19 11.65
C ILE A 101 22.51 -2.66 11.41
N HIS A 102 21.41 -2.92 10.69
CA HIS A 102 20.89 -4.28 10.49
C HIS A 102 21.41 -5.02 9.25
N LYS A 103 22.28 -4.42 8.42
CA LYS A 103 22.89 -5.09 7.25
C LYS A 103 24.32 -5.58 7.50
N GLN A 104 24.83 -5.44 8.73
CA GLN A 104 26.20 -5.81 9.13
C GLN A 104 26.24 -6.93 10.17
N MET A 105 25.16 -7.71 10.34
CA MET A 105 25.19 -8.97 11.09
C MET A 105 24.51 -10.08 10.29
#